data_AF-A0A521AN86-F1
#
_entry.id   AF-A0A521AN86-F1
#
_cell.length_a   1.000
_cell.length_b   1.000
_cell.length_c   1.000
_cell.angle_alpha   90.00
_cell.angle_beta   90.00
_cell.angle_gamma   90.00
#
_symmetry.space_group_name_H-M   'P 1'
#
loop_
_entity.id
_entity.type
_entity.pdbx_description
1 polymer ?
#
loop_
_entity_poly.entity_id
_entity_poly.type
_entity_poly.pdbx_seq_one_letter_code
_entity_poly.pdbx_strand_id
1 'polypeptide(L)'
;MKVVLENKGIKTDTYYIPPFTLYEGEIIVLYLYNGKHLYDTEIFLRNIFCGKIKHENVTLYRKMTFAEDLKRSYFRDTFFPLTTVKRYLQKSANRKSPLYQKIFEDKWKWITPETRLEKIPGTPKKLLTLYAALSKTKDIVFDLGALDDEGYEYSFKAIEGIIKQDGGSAILLHCFDNMEEYASNIVSLEWNAGYPPEGNEFQFNI
;
A
#
# COMPACT_ATOMS: atom_id res chain seq x y z
N MET A 1 -10.08 -14.46 16.63
CA MET A 1 -9.56 -13.76 15.44
C MET A 1 -8.50 -14.63 14.80
N LYS A 2 -8.42 -14.72 13.48
CA LYS A 2 -7.41 -15.53 12.79
C LYS A 2 -6.15 -14.70 12.57
N VAL A 3 -5.00 -15.26 12.92
CA VAL A 3 -3.69 -14.63 12.68
C VAL A 3 -3.38 -14.70 11.18
N VAL A 4 -2.96 -13.57 10.60
CA VAL A 4 -2.54 -13.47 9.20
C VAL A 4 -1.02 -13.45 9.10
N LEU A 5 -0.37 -12.64 9.94
CA LEU A 5 1.07 -12.44 9.98
C LEU A 5 1.51 -12.22 11.42
N GLU A 6 2.61 -12.87 11.81
CA GLU A 6 3.33 -12.57 13.06
C GLU A 6 4.71 -12.05 12.74
N ASN A 7 5.04 -10.88 13.29
CA ASN A 7 6.37 -10.33 13.32
C ASN A 7 6.90 -10.35 14.76
N LYS A 8 7.98 -11.09 15.01
CA LYS A 8 8.68 -11.14 16.31
C LYS A 8 9.74 -10.05 16.46
N GLY A 9 9.85 -9.17 15.46
CA GLY A 9 10.80 -8.07 15.38
C GLY A 9 11.78 -8.24 14.22
N ILE A 10 11.93 -7.23 13.38
CA ILE A 10 12.86 -7.26 12.25
C ILE A 10 14.03 -6.35 12.60
N LYS A 11 15.20 -6.92 12.84
CA LYS A 11 16.41 -6.14 13.13
C LYS A 11 17.30 -6.11 11.90
N THR A 12 17.70 -4.91 11.51
CA THR A 12 18.70 -4.65 10.47
C THR A 12 19.90 -3.93 11.08
N ASP A 13 20.91 -3.61 10.28
CA ASP A 13 22.06 -2.82 10.73
C ASP A 13 21.66 -1.38 11.11
N THR A 14 20.65 -0.81 10.45
CA THR A 14 20.26 0.59 10.59
C THR A 14 19.03 0.81 11.47
N TYR A 15 18.06 -0.09 11.41
CA TYR A 15 16.79 0.04 12.12
C TYR A 15 16.23 -1.28 12.65
N TYR A 16 15.25 -1.15 13.53
CA TYR A 16 14.46 -2.20 14.11
C TYR A 16 12.98 -1.96 13.84
N ILE A 17 12.24 -2.99 13.44
CA ILE A 17 10.77 -2.97 13.42
C ILE A 17 10.28 -3.74 14.65
N PRO A 18 9.55 -3.11 15.57
CA PRO A 18 9.01 -3.77 16.75
C PRO A 18 8.10 -4.96 16.43
N PRO A 19 7.92 -5.90 17.38
CA PRO A 19 7.06 -7.05 17.18
C PRO A 19 5.60 -6.62 17.06
N PHE A 20 4.86 -7.28 16.19
CA PHE A 20 3.41 -7.09 16.05
C PHE A 20 2.75 -8.35 15.49
N THR A 21 1.45 -8.48 15.71
CA THR A 21 0.63 -9.55 15.13
C THR A 21 -0.51 -8.91 14.35
N LEU A 22 -0.64 -9.29 13.08
CA LEU A 22 -1.72 -8.86 12.21
C LEU A 22 -2.84 -9.90 12.23
N TYR A 23 -4.03 -9.46 12.60
CA TYR A 23 -5.24 -10.28 12.58
C TYR A 23 -6.12 -10.01 11.36
N GLU A 24 -6.97 -10.97 11.03
CA GLU A 24 -8.05 -10.75 10.08
C GLU A 24 -9.04 -9.69 10.60
N GLY A 25 -9.39 -8.73 9.75
CA GLY A 25 -10.18 -7.53 10.02
C GLY A 25 -9.35 -6.30 10.39
N GLU A 26 -8.02 -6.44 10.45
CA GLU A 26 -7.12 -5.41 10.96
C GLU A 26 -6.28 -4.74 9.86
N ILE A 27 -5.96 -3.46 10.09
CA ILE A 27 -4.93 -2.73 9.35
C ILE A 27 -3.86 -2.28 10.33
N ILE A 28 -2.61 -2.63 10.06
CA ILE A 28 -1.45 -2.10 10.77
C ILE A 28 -0.80 -1.02 9.92
N VAL A 29 -0.57 0.15 10.51
CA VAL A 29 0.21 1.22 9.89
C VAL A 29 1.64 1.10 10.36
N LEU A 30 2.55 0.85 9.44
CA LEU A 30 3.98 0.77 9.72
C LEU A 30 4.64 2.09 9.31
N TYR A 31 4.99 2.89 10.31
CA TYR A 31 5.62 4.19 10.11
C TYR A 31 7.13 4.03 9.90
N LEU A 32 7.61 4.43 8.74
CA LEU A 32 8.99 4.21 8.26
C LEU A 32 9.87 5.46 8.37
N TYR A 33 9.34 6.60 8.79
CA TYR A 33 9.93 7.94 8.61
C TYR A 33 10.17 8.31 7.14
N ASN A 34 10.19 9.61 6.86
CA ASN A 34 10.61 10.11 5.55
C ASN A 34 12.15 10.14 5.46
N GLY A 35 12.72 9.97 4.27
CA GLY A 35 14.16 10.02 4.07
C GLY A 35 14.68 9.21 2.87
N LYS A 36 15.99 9.30 2.62
CA LYS A 36 16.64 8.57 1.51
C LYS A 36 16.54 7.05 1.62
N HIS A 37 16.48 6.54 2.85
CA HIS A 37 16.31 5.11 3.15
C HIS A 37 14.90 4.56 2.89
N LEU A 38 13.90 5.44 2.70
CA LEU A 38 12.49 5.05 2.67
C LEU A 38 12.23 4.02 1.56
N TYR A 39 12.73 4.26 0.36
CA TYR A 39 12.48 3.39 -0.78
C TYR A 39 13.04 1.98 -0.57
N ASP A 40 14.28 1.86 -0.10
CA ASP A 40 14.93 0.57 0.13
C ASP A 40 14.27 -0.17 1.30
N THR A 41 13.90 0.57 2.35
CA THR A 41 13.18 0.05 3.52
C THR A 41 11.80 -0.48 3.12
N GLU A 42 11.05 0.29 2.33
CA GLU A 42 9.74 -0.10 1.80
C GLU A 42 9.87 -1.36 0.93
N ILE A 43 10.83 -1.41 0.00
CA ILE A 43 11.07 -2.60 -0.84
C ILE A 43 11.35 -3.82 0.02
N PHE A 44 12.25 -3.70 1.00
CA PHE A 44 12.66 -4.78 1.87
C PHE A 44 11.48 -5.33 2.67
N LEU A 45 10.75 -4.45 3.37
CA LEU A 45 9.61 -4.82 4.19
C LEU A 45 8.47 -5.39 3.37
N ARG A 46 8.14 -4.77 2.23
CA ARG A 46 7.18 -5.32 1.27
C ARG A 46 7.55 -6.74 0.86
N ASN A 47 8.81 -6.98 0.52
CA ASN A 47 9.25 -8.28 0.05
C ASN A 47 9.15 -9.35 1.15
N ILE A 48 9.41 -8.98 2.40
CA ILE A 48 9.19 -9.85 3.57
C ILE A 48 7.71 -10.13 3.76
N PHE A 49 6.87 -9.11 3.89
CA PHE A 49 5.45 -9.27 4.20
C PHE A 49 4.64 -9.92 3.06
N CYS A 50 5.10 -9.80 1.82
CA CYS A 50 4.52 -10.53 0.68
C CYS A 50 5.09 -11.95 0.50
N GLY A 51 6.01 -12.38 1.37
CA GLY A 51 6.61 -13.71 1.33
C GLY A 51 7.56 -13.96 0.15
N LYS A 52 8.09 -12.89 -0.47
CA LYS A 52 9.14 -13.00 -1.50
C LYS A 52 10.50 -13.31 -0.88
N ILE A 53 10.75 -12.76 0.31
CA ILE A 53 11.93 -13.03 1.13
C ILE A 53 11.43 -13.69 2.42
N LYS A 54 12.04 -14.82 2.80
CA LYS A 54 11.78 -15.44 4.10
C LYS A 54 12.65 -14.75 5.15
N HIS A 55 12.05 -14.37 6.27
CA HIS A 55 12.73 -13.78 7.41
C HIS A 55 12.42 -14.62 8.66
N GLU A 56 13.42 -14.93 9.48
CA GLU A 56 13.27 -15.83 10.64
C GLU A 56 12.23 -15.36 11.66
N ASN A 57 12.13 -14.04 11.84
CA ASN A 57 11.19 -13.42 12.78
C ASN A 57 9.82 -13.11 12.17
N VAL A 58 9.56 -13.45 10.90
CA VAL A 58 8.27 -13.21 10.26
C VAL A 58 7.63 -14.52 9.82
N THR A 59 6.46 -14.81 10.39
CA THR A 59 5.65 -15.97 10.01
C THR A 59 4.40 -15.51 9.27
N LEU A 60 4.28 -15.95 8.02
CA LEU A 60 3.11 -15.69 7.17
C LEU A 60 2.18 -16.88 7.21
N TYR A 61 1.01 -16.72 7.83
CA TYR A 61 -0.05 -17.73 7.83
C TYR A 61 -0.93 -17.63 6.59
N ARG A 62 -1.03 -16.43 6.01
CA ARG A 62 -1.73 -16.17 4.74
C ARG A 62 -0.84 -15.35 3.81
N LYS A 63 -0.99 -15.59 2.51
CA LYS A 63 -0.23 -14.88 1.49
C LYS A 63 -0.78 -13.47 1.31
N MET A 64 0.05 -12.46 1.56
CA MET A 64 -0.27 -11.07 1.26
C MET A 64 0.24 -10.68 -0.13
N THR A 65 -0.42 -9.71 -0.77
CA THR A 65 0.02 -9.15 -2.06
C THR A 65 0.24 -7.66 -1.94
N PHE A 66 1.34 -7.17 -2.51
CA PHE A 66 1.56 -5.74 -2.58
C PHE A 66 0.69 -5.09 -3.68
N ALA A 67 0.00 -4.00 -3.34
CA ALA A 67 -0.71 -3.18 -4.32
C ALA A 67 0.29 -2.31 -5.09
N GLU A 68 0.82 -2.82 -6.20
CA GLU A 68 1.75 -2.07 -7.03
C GLU A 68 1.12 -0.81 -7.63
N ASP A 69 1.90 0.26 -7.64
CA ASP A 69 1.60 1.43 -8.43
C ASP A 69 1.52 1.12 -9.92
N LEU A 70 0.78 1.98 -10.63
CA LEU A 70 0.73 2.00 -12.08
C LEU A 70 2.10 2.41 -12.63
N LYS A 71 3.00 1.43 -12.79
CA LYS A 71 4.28 1.61 -13.46
C LYS A 71 4.04 2.04 -14.92
N ARG A 72 4.37 3.29 -15.22
CA ARG A 72 4.60 3.74 -16.60
C ARG A 72 5.82 3.02 -17.13
N SER A 73 5.67 2.38 -18.28
CA SER A 73 6.80 1.88 -19.02
C SER A 73 6.85 2.72 -20.28
N TYR A 74 7.89 3.54 -20.43
CA TYR A 74 8.06 4.40 -21.62
C TYR A 74 7.91 3.58 -22.91
N PHE A 75 8.55 2.40 -22.98
CA PHE A 75 8.37 1.47 -24.10
C PHE A 75 6.90 1.04 -24.30
N ARG A 76 6.20 0.68 -23.23
CA ARG A 76 4.79 0.28 -23.31
C ARG A 76 3.86 1.45 -23.64
N ASP A 77 4.21 2.67 -23.23
CA ASP A 77 3.45 3.87 -23.52
C ASP A 77 3.66 4.31 -24.97
N THR A 78 4.83 4.05 -25.57
CA THR A 78 5.06 4.30 -27.00
C THR A 78 4.30 3.31 -27.91
N PHE A 79 4.28 2.02 -27.57
CA PHE A 79 3.63 1.00 -28.41
C PHE A 79 2.17 0.67 -28.02
N PHE A 80 1.76 1.01 -26.79
CA PHE A 80 0.40 0.83 -26.27
C PHE A 80 -0.09 2.07 -25.47
N PRO A 81 -0.11 3.27 -26.08
CA PRO A 81 -0.45 4.54 -25.40
C PRO A 81 -1.87 4.60 -24.81
N LEU A 82 -2.73 3.61 -25.09
CA LEU A 82 -4.17 3.63 -24.82
C LEU A 82 -4.56 2.58 -23.77
N THR A 83 -3.96 2.63 -22.58
CA THR A 83 -4.48 1.83 -21.46
C THR A 83 -5.68 2.56 -20.86
N THR A 84 -6.88 2.06 -21.15
CA THR A 84 -8.14 2.50 -20.50
C THR A 84 -8.33 1.79 -19.16
N VAL A 85 -9.21 2.33 -18.32
CA VAL A 85 -9.60 1.70 -17.04
C VAL A 85 -10.08 0.28 -17.28
N LYS A 86 -10.91 0.05 -18.30
CA LYS A 86 -11.39 -1.27 -18.70
C LYS A 86 -10.25 -2.23 -19.00
N ARG A 87 -9.31 -1.83 -19.85
CA ARG A 87 -8.17 -2.68 -20.23
C ARG A 87 -7.29 -3.01 -19.03
N TYR A 88 -7.09 -2.04 -18.14
CA TYR A 88 -6.37 -2.26 -16.90
C TYR A 88 -7.08 -3.26 -15.99
N LEU A 89 -8.35 -3.02 -15.66
CA LEU A 89 -9.14 -3.89 -14.79
C LEU A 89 -9.25 -5.31 -15.36
N GLN A 90 -9.43 -5.47 -16.67
CA GLN A 90 -9.48 -6.78 -17.31
C GLN A 90 -8.19 -7.60 -17.14
N LYS A 91 -7.04 -6.94 -17.00
CA LYS A 91 -5.73 -7.58 -16.80
C LYS A 91 -5.41 -7.73 -15.30
N SER A 92 -5.73 -6.72 -14.52
CA SER A 92 -5.20 -6.54 -13.16
C SER A 92 -6.21 -6.88 -12.07
N ALA A 93 -7.50 -6.99 -12.35
CA ALA A 93 -8.55 -7.24 -11.37
C ALA A 93 -9.33 -8.54 -11.66
N ASN A 94 -10.04 -9.04 -10.65
CA ASN A 94 -10.96 -10.17 -10.75
C ASN A 94 -12.37 -9.67 -11.09
N ARG A 95 -12.89 -10.05 -12.26
CA ARG A 95 -14.22 -9.61 -12.75
C ARG A 95 -15.39 -10.06 -11.89
N LYS A 96 -15.23 -11.09 -11.07
CA LYS A 96 -16.28 -11.61 -10.19
C LYS A 96 -16.37 -10.84 -8.86
N SER A 97 -15.35 -10.05 -8.53
CA SER A 97 -15.34 -9.26 -7.30
C SER A 97 -16.16 -7.99 -7.49
N PRO A 98 -16.99 -7.58 -6.51
CA PRO A 98 -17.64 -6.27 -6.50
C PRO A 98 -16.65 -5.10 -6.64
N LEU A 99 -15.43 -5.27 -6.12
CA LEU A 99 -14.35 -4.27 -6.23
C LEU A 99 -13.94 -3.98 -7.67
N TYR A 100 -14.28 -4.85 -8.63
CA TYR A 100 -14.08 -4.60 -10.05
C TYR A 100 -14.86 -3.35 -10.55
N GLN A 101 -16.03 -3.08 -9.98
CA GLN A 101 -16.88 -1.96 -10.40
C GLN A 101 -16.80 -0.75 -9.47
N LYS A 102 -16.22 -0.91 -8.28
CA LYS A 102 -16.21 0.11 -7.22
C LYS A 102 -15.70 1.49 -7.65
N ILE A 103 -14.66 1.53 -8.50
CA ILE A 103 -14.13 2.80 -9.03
C ILE A 103 -15.15 3.63 -9.84
N PHE A 104 -16.20 3.00 -10.37
CA PHE A 104 -17.28 3.65 -11.10
C PHE A 104 -18.45 4.08 -10.21
N GLU A 105 -18.54 3.53 -8.99
CA GLU A 105 -19.61 3.80 -8.01
C GLU A 105 -19.30 4.99 -7.09
N ASP A 106 -18.01 5.24 -6.85
CA ASP A 106 -17.50 6.22 -5.88
C ASP A 106 -17.66 7.70 -6.33
N LYS A 107 -17.05 8.62 -5.56
CA LYS A 107 -16.92 10.09 -5.78
C LYS A 107 -16.48 10.50 -7.22
N TRP A 108 -16.09 9.53 -8.04
CA TRP A 108 -15.44 9.69 -9.34
C TRP A 108 -16.31 9.23 -10.52
N LYS A 109 -17.62 9.51 -10.49
CA LYS A 109 -18.60 9.08 -11.52
C LYS A 109 -18.26 9.48 -12.97
N TRP A 110 -17.39 10.46 -13.16
CA TRP A 110 -16.90 10.85 -14.49
C TRP A 110 -15.86 9.86 -15.07
N ILE A 111 -15.28 9.00 -14.23
CA ILE A 111 -14.42 7.89 -14.68
C ILE A 111 -15.32 6.83 -15.30
N THR A 112 -15.05 6.51 -16.55
CA THR A 112 -15.77 5.49 -17.33
C THR A 112 -14.80 4.37 -17.70
N PRO A 113 -15.30 3.20 -18.14
CA PRO A 113 -14.44 2.13 -18.64
C PRO A 113 -13.47 2.57 -19.74
N GLU A 114 -13.85 3.55 -20.55
CA GLU A 114 -13.04 4.08 -21.66
C GLU A 114 -12.16 5.27 -21.25
N THR A 115 -12.26 5.74 -20.01
CA THR A 115 -11.36 6.77 -19.48
C THR A 115 -9.92 6.25 -19.52
N ARG A 116 -9.00 7.09 -20.03
CA ARG A 116 -7.58 6.76 -20.11
C ARG A 116 -6.93 6.92 -18.74
N LEU A 117 -6.07 5.98 -18.34
CA LEU A 117 -5.38 6.02 -17.06
C LEU A 117 -4.57 7.31 -16.84
N GLU A 118 -4.03 7.90 -17.91
CA GLU A 118 -3.27 9.15 -17.86
C GLU A 118 -4.09 10.34 -17.37
N LYS A 119 -5.40 10.35 -17.66
CA LYS A 119 -6.32 11.44 -17.31
C LYS A 119 -6.87 11.33 -15.89
N ILE A 120 -6.59 10.22 -15.21
CA ILE A 120 -7.08 9.96 -13.86
C ILE A 120 -6.14 10.64 -12.85
N PRO A 121 -6.65 11.50 -11.93
CA PRO A 121 -5.87 12.13 -10.86
C PRO A 121 -5.22 11.12 -9.89
N GLY A 122 -4.38 11.59 -8.98
CA GLY A 122 -3.61 10.74 -8.04
C GLY A 122 -4.47 9.78 -7.22
N THR A 123 -5.35 10.31 -6.38
CA THR A 123 -6.25 9.55 -5.48
C THR A 123 -7.05 8.44 -6.17
N PRO A 124 -7.84 8.70 -7.23
CA PRO A 124 -8.64 7.66 -7.90
C PRO A 124 -7.75 6.66 -8.63
N LYS A 125 -6.57 7.09 -9.09
CA LYS A 125 -5.61 6.20 -9.73
C LYS A 125 -5.02 5.22 -8.71
N LYS A 126 -4.71 5.68 -7.50
CA LYS A 126 -4.26 4.83 -6.39
C LYS A 126 -5.39 3.91 -5.91
N LEU A 127 -6.63 4.40 -5.79
CA LEU A 127 -7.76 3.54 -5.45
C LEU A 127 -8.03 2.47 -6.51
N LEU A 128 -7.89 2.81 -7.80
CA LEU A 128 -8.00 1.84 -8.88
C LEU A 128 -6.99 0.69 -8.75
N THR A 129 -5.74 0.96 -8.35
CA THR A 129 -4.73 -0.09 -8.14
C THR A 129 -5.04 -0.92 -6.90
N LEU A 130 -5.44 -0.27 -5.80
CA LEU A 130 -5.83 -0.93 -4.56
C LEU A 130 -7.04 -1.84 -4.74
N TYR A 131 -8.12 -1.36 -5.37
CA TYR A 131 -9.31 -2.16 -5.65
C TYR A 131 -8.99 -3.33 -6.59
N ALA A 132 -8.14 -3.12 -7.60
CA ALA A 132 -7.71 -4.20 -8.47
C ALA A 132 -6.92 -5.28 -7.69
N ALA A 133 -6.05 -4.89 -6.76
CA ALA A 133 -5.33 -5.84 -5.89
C ALA A 133 -6.29 -6.59 -4.95
N LEU A 134 -7.15 -5.85 -4.24
CA LEU A 134 -8.13 -6.42 -3.30
C LEU A 134 -9.20 -7.28 -3.99
N SER A 135 -9.45 -7.08 -5.28
CA SER A 135 -10.35 -7.97 -6.03
C SER A 135 -9.80 -9.41 -6.16
N LYS A 136 -8.47 -9.58 -6.04
CA LYS A 136 -7.75 -10.85 -6.18
C LYS A 136 -7.32 -11.47 -4.86
N THR A 137 -7.11 -10.65 -3.84
CA THR A 137 -6.68 -11.08 -2.50
C THR A 137 -7.41 -10.30 -1.43
N LYS A 138 -7.58 -10.89 -0.25
CA LYS A 138 -8.12 -10.20 0.92
C LYS A 138 -7.03 -9.61 1.82
N ASP A 139 -5.78 -10.04 1.64
CA ASP A 139 -4.65 -9.63 2.45
C ASP A 139 -3.66 -8.84 1.60
N ILE A 140 -3.40 -7.59 1.96
CA ILE A 140 -2.59 -6.65 1.15
C ILE A 140 -1.52 -5.94 1.94
N VAL A 141 -0.44 -5.57 1.24
CA VAL A 141 0.52 -4.57 1.69
C VAL A 141 0.44 -3.41 0.72
N PHE A 142 0.45 -2.17 1.17
CA PHE A 142 0.30 -1.02 0.28
C PHE A 142 0.98 0.23 0.83
N ASP A 143 1.18 1.20 -0.04
CA ASP A 143 1.56 2.57 0.27
C ASP A 143 0.51 3.53 -0.31
N LEU A 144 0.49 4.75 0.22
CA LEU A 144 -0.34 5.85 -0.28
C LEU A 144 0.53 7.03 -0.74
N GLY A 145 1.73 6.74 -1.24
CA GLY A 145 2.66 7.76 -1.72
C GLY A 145 2.06 8.63 -2.83
N ALA A 146 2.50 9.89 -2.88
CA ALA A 146 2.09 10.91 -3.86
C ALA A 146 0.61 11.32 -3.84
N LEU A 147 -0.08 11.12 -2.71
CA LEU A 147 -1.39 11.70 -2.43
C LEU A 147 -1.25 12.97 -1.57
N ASP A 148 -2.20 13.89 -1.71
CA ASP A 148 -2.42 14.97 -0.76
C ASP A 148 -3.14 14.45 0.50
N ASP A 149 -3.23 15.28 1.55
CA ASP A 149 -3.82 14.88 2.83
C ASP A 149 -5.28 14.37 2.68
N GLU A 150 -6.11 15.08 1.91
CA GLU A 150 -7.50 14.66 1.65
C GLU A 150 -7.54 13.31 0.90
N GLY A 151 -6.71 13.15 -0.14
CA GLY A 151 -6.63 11.92 -0.90
C GLY A 151 -6.12 10.75 -0.08
N TYR A 152 -5.17 11.01 0.82
CA TYR A 152 -4.62 10.04 1.75
C TYR A 152 -5.70 9.55 2.72
N GLU A 153 -6.34 10.46 3.46
CA GLU A 153 -7.40 10.14 4.43
C GLU A 153 -8.53 9.35 3.76
N TYR A 154 -8.99 9.83 2.60
CA TYR A 154 -10.05 9.18 1.86
C TYR A 154 -9.66 7.77 1.44
N SER A 155 -8.44 7.59 0.94
CA SER A 155 -7.95 6.28 0.49
C SER A 155 -7.79 5.32 1.66
N PHE A 156 -7.22 5.78 2.78
CA PHE A 156 -7.09 4.98 3.99
C PHE A 156 -8.46 4.48 4.48
N LYS A 157 -9.43 5.38 4.65
CA LYS A 157 -10.80 5.04 5.11
C LYS A 157 -11.51 4.10 4.14
N ALA A 158 -11.31 4.25 2.83
CA ALA A 158 -11.88 3.36 1.84
C ALA A 158 -11.35 1.92 1.99
N ILE A 159 -10.03 1.76 2.15
CA ILE A 159 -9.42 0.45 2.37
C ILE A 159 -9.81 -0.13 3.72
N GLU A 160 -9.81 0.68 4.77
CA GLU A 160 -10.25 0.25 6.10
C GLU A 160 -11.68 -0.27 6.09
N GLY A 161 -12.60 0.44 5.42
CA GLY A 161 -13.97 -0.01 5.23
C GLY A 161 -14.07 -1.36 4.51
N ILE A 162 -13.29 -1.56 3.44
CA ILE A 162 -13.26 -2.84 2.71
C ILE A 162 -12.74 -3.98 3.60
N ILE A 163 -11.64 -3.77 4.32
CA ILE A 163 -11.05 -4.80 5.19
C ILE A 163 -12.02 -5.19 6.32
N LYS A 164 -12.69 -4.20 6.94
CA LYS A 164 -13.69 -4.44 7.99
C LYS A 164 -14.94 -5.17 7.45
N GLN A 165 -15.39 -4.84 6.24
CA GLN A 165 -16.62 -5.39 5.66
C GLN A 165 -16.42 -6.78 5.03
N ASP A 166 -15.41 -6.94 4.18
CA ASP A 166 -15.24 -8.14 3.34
C ASP A 166 -14.40 -9.24 4.01
N GLY A 167 -13.82 -8.91 5.17
CA GLY A 167 -12.78 -9.68 5.83
C GLY A 167 -11.47 -9.65 5.04
N GLY A 168 -10.34 -9.66 5.74
CA GLY A 168 -9.03 -9.48 5.12
C GLY A 168 -8.03 -8.91 6.11
N SER A 169 -6.91 -8.41 5.64
CA SER A 169 -5.97 -7.68 6.49
C SER A 169 -5.09 -6.77 5.65
N ALA A 170 -4.54 -5.72 6.26
CA ALA A 170 -3.64 -4.85 5.55
C ALA A 170 -2.45 -4.37 6.38
N ILE A 171 -1.33 -4.14 5.68
CA ILE A 171 -0.18 -3.38 6.22
C ILE A 171 0.01 -2.17 5.32
N LEU A 172 -0.08 -0.98 5.91
CA LEU A 172 0.21 0.28 5.24
C LEU A 172 1.64 0.71 5.57
N LEU A 173 2.49 0.81 4.55
CA LEU A 173 3.82 1.39 4.66
C LEU A 173 3.69 2.91 4.56
N HIS A 174 4.03 3.62 5.62
CA HIS A 174 3.75 5.05 5.78
C HIS A 174 5.01 5.86 6.08
N CYS A 175 5.03 7.13 5.67
CA CYS A 175 6.18 8.02 5.81
C CYS A 175 5.88 9.48 6.19
N PHE A 176 4.64 9.84 6.57
CA PHE A 176 4.28 11.18 7.02
C PHE A 176 3.98 11.23 8.54
N ASP A 177 4.15 12.40 9.17
CA ASP A 177 3.97 12.57 10.62
C ASP A 177 2.51 12.94 11.00
N ASN A 178 1.50 12.25 10.45
CA ASN A 178 0.09 12.61 10.66
C ASN A 178 -0.90 11.45 10.87
N MET A 179 -0.41 10.23 11.14
CA MET A 179 -1.29 9.03 11.16
C MET A 179 -2.03 8.77 12.47
N GLU A 180 -1.63 9.39 13.57
CA GLU A 180 -2.28 9.20 14.87
C GLU A 180 -3.75 9.64 14.84
N GLU A 181 -4.12 10.51 13.90
CA GLU A 181 -5.50 10.97 13.71
C GLU A 181 -6.41 9.93 13.03
N TYR A 182 -5.82 8.95 12.33
CA TYR A 182 -6.55 8.07 11.41
C TYR A 182 -6.44 6.59 11.75
N ALA A 183 -5.40 6.16 12.48
CA ALA A 183 -5.15 4.76 12.77
C ALA A 183 -4.90 4.51 14.26
N SER A 184 -5.49 3.44 14.81
CA SER A 184 -5.26 3.02 16.19
C SER A 184 -4.05 2.09 16.35
N ASN A 185 -3.65 1.39 15.28
CA ASN A 185 -2.64 0.34 15.31
C ASN A 185 -1.43 0.78 14.49
N ILE A 186 -0.60 1.62 15.10
CA ILE A 186 0.62 2.16 14.50
C ILE A 186 1.83 1.46 15.13
N VAL A 187 2.69 0.94 14.27
CA VAL A 187 4.01 0.44 14.64
C VAL A 187 5.03 1.36 13.99
N SER A 188 5.91 1.95 14.79
CA SER A 188 6.97 2.82 14.29
C SER A 188 8.26 2.04 14.15
N LEU A 189 8.98 2.29 13.07
CA LEU A 189 10.38 1.90 12.93
C LEU A 189 11.19 2.57 14.06
N GLU A 190 12.18 1.87 14.59
CA GLU A 190 13.10 2.39 15.59
C GLU A 190 14.51 2.43 15.02
N TRP A 191 15.17 3.58 15.10
CA TRP A 191 16.56 3.71 14.67
C TRP A 191 17.49 3.04 15.68
N ASN A 192 18.38 2.15 15.23
CA ASN A 192 19.31 1.47 16.13
C ASN A 192 20.24 2.46 16.87
N ALA A 193 20.60 3.57 16.21
CA ALA A 193 21.40 4.64 16.79
C ALA A 193 20.58 5.65 17.60
N GLY A 194 19.25 5.52 17.63
CA GLY A 194 18.31 6.48 18.22
C GLY A 194 18.00 7.70 17.34
N TYR A 195 18.68 7.84 16.19
CA TYR A 195 18.46 8.91 15.22
C TYR A 195 18.61 8.38 13.79
N PRO A 196 17.99 9.03 12.79
CA PRO A 196 18.12 8.64 11.39
C PRO A 196 19.59 8.75 10.92
N PRO A 197 20.07 7.84 10.04
CA PRO A 197 21.44 7.89 9.51
C PRO A 197 21.77 9.24 8.85
N GLU A 198 23.04 9.66 8.90
CA GLU A 198 23.47 10.93 8.30
C GLU A 198 23.08 11.05 6.82
N GLY A 199 22.59 12.24 6.43
CA GLY A 199 22.14 12.50 5.07
C GLY A 199 20.73 11.98 4.76
N ASN A 200 19.96 11.52 5.75
CA ASN A 200 18.54 11.17 5.60
C ASN A 200 17.61 12.36 5.36
N GLU A 201 18.09 13.59 5.56
CA GLU A 201 17.32 14.80 5.29
C GLU A 201 16.94 14.86 3.81
N PHE A 202 15.63 14.91 3.54
CA PHE A 202 15.13 15.36 2.25
C PHE A 202 15.26 16.89 2.22
N GLN A 203 16.34 17.38 1.61
CA GLN A 203 16.42 18.80 1.28
C GLN A 203 15.48 19.05 0.10
N PHE A 204 14.36 19.72 0.34
CA PHE A 204 13.65 20.41 -0.73
C PHE A 204 14.58 21.52 -1.22
N ASN A 205 15.20 21.32 -2.39
CA ASN A 205 15.76 22.46 -3.12
C ASN A 205 14.56 23.30 -3.57
N ILE A 206 14.27 24.36 -2.80
CA ILE A 206 13.36 25.44 -3.18
C ILE A 206 14.09 26.34 -4.17
#